data_AF-A0A1H4VXF0-F1
#
_entry.id   AF-A0A1H4VXF0-F1
#
_cell.length_a   1.000
_cell.length_b   1.000
_cell.length_c   1.000
_cell.angle_alpha   90.00
_cell.angle_beta   90.00
_cell.angle_gamma   90.00
#
_symmetry.space_group_name_H-M   'P 1'
#
loop_
_entity.id
_entity.type
_entity.pdbx_description
1 polymer ?
#
loop_
_entity_poly.entity_id
_entity_poly.type
_entity_poly.pdbx_seq_one_letter_code
_entity_poly.pdbx_strand_id
1 'polypeptide(L)'
;MPRLPAPVAVVVSAALLASVGAGSYAAGSLVTSKQIKDGTIKVEDLSPKAVERLRGSTGPAGPPGPAGATGATGSTGAQGARGASAWDKIPSRQTVTGKAPVFFQAATAGDFGSATITLPARPATPMSQGTTAFFAEGPLVASFGAPRSPDCTGTTDVPTAPPGMLCVYVAGGNVRGLFASDTWWGERNVVMLASAVNPGLVNGTFVWAYTAP
;
A
#
# COMPACT_ATOMS: atom_id res chain seq x y z
N MET A 1 36.69 -74.40 -96.63
CA MET A 1 36.88 -75.75 -96.07
C MET A 1 35.66 -76.12 -95.22
N PRO A 2 35.25 -77.39 -95.22
CA PRO A 2 33.86 -77.90 -95.13
C PRO A 2 33.37 -78.00 -93.65
N ARG A 3 32.11 -78.24 -93.27
CA ARG A 3 31.21 -79.37 -93.60
C ARG A 3 29.74 -79.07 -93.24
N LEU A 4 28.85 -79.39 -94.17
CA LEU A 4 27.46 -79.83 -93.95
C LEU A 4 27.46 -81.24 -93.28
N PRO A 5 26.39 -81.64 -92.55
CA PRO A 5 25.22 -82.31 -93.18
C PRO A 5 23.88 -81.87 -92.54
N ALA A 6 22.76 -81.57 -93.24
CA ALA A 6 21.96 -82.39 -94.16
C ALA A 6 21.33 -83.63 -93.45
N PRO A 7 20.17 -84.19 -93.88
CA PRO A 7 19.09 -83.66 -94.74
C PRO A 7 17.65 -84.24 -94.49
N VAL A 8 16.76 -84.03 -95.47
CA VAL A 8 15.60 -84.85 -95.93
C VAL A 8 14.30 -84.71 -95.09
N ALA A 9 13.06 -84.66 -95.61
CA ALA A 9 12.47 -84.93 -96.92
C ALA A 9 11.02 -84.38 -96.88
N VAL A 10 10.48 -83.71 -97.91
CA VAL A 10 9.74 -84.30 -99.06
C VAL A 10 8.38 -84.89 -98.63
N VAL A 11 7.20 -84.62 -99.20
CA VAL A 11 6.62 -83.76 -100.26
C VAL A 11 5.11 -84.10 -100.28
N VAL A 12 4.32 -83.35 -101.07
CA VAL A 12 3.05 -83.73 -101.75
C VAL A 12 1.73 -83.20 -101.17
N SER A 13 1.29 -82.11 -101.82
CA SER A 13 0.00 -81.87 -102.51
C SER A 13 -1.35 -81.71 -101.78
N ALA A 14 -1.84 -80.46 -101.88
CA ALA A 14 -3.10 -80.01 -102.50
C ALA A 14 -4.44 -80.74 -102.22
N ALA A 15 -5.30 -80.09 -101.41
CA ALA A 15 -6.76 -80.11 -101.54
C ALA A 15 -7.42 -78.91 -100.83
N LEU A 16 -7.75 -77.87 -101.61
CA LEU A 16 -9.08 -77.26 -101.79
C LEU A 16 -10.08 -77.09 -100.59
N LEU A 17 -10.55 -75.83 -100.46
CA LEU A 17 -11.85 -75.31 -99.94
C LEU A 17 -12.08 -74.95 -98.44
N ALA A 18 -12.30 -73.64 -98.25
CA ALA A 18 -13.29 -72.94 -97.39
C ALA A 18 -13.18 -72.93 -95.85
N SER A 19 -12.91 -71.71 -95.34
CA SER A 19 -13.70 -70.96 -94.34
C SER A 19 -13.01 -70.52 -93.02
N VAL A 20 -13.23 -69.23 -92.71
CA VAL A 20 -13.19 -68.53 -91.40
C VAL A 20 -11.82 -68.08 -90.84
N GLY A 21 -11.73 -66.77 -90.56
CA GLY A 21 -10.59 -66.09 -89.96
C GLY A 21 -10.72 -65.79 -88.46
N ALA A 22 -9.69 -65.13 -87.91
CA ALA A 22 -9.64 -64.37 -86.65
C ALA A 22 -8.23 -63.73 -86.61
N GLY A 23 -7.97 -62.49 -86.20
CA GLY A 23 -8.72 -61.51 -85.44
C GLY A 23 -7.70 -60.76 -84.57
N SER A 24 -7.19 -59.62 -85.04
CA SER A 24 -6.27 -58.76 -84.28
C SER A 24 -7.07 -57.95 -83.27
N TYR A 25 -6.82 -58.11 -81.97
CA TYR A 25 -7.47 -57.31 -80.93
C TYR A 25 -6.86 -55.90 -80.86
N ALA A 26 -7.68 -54.89 -81.11
CA ALA A 26 -7.34 -53.49 -80.88
C ALA A 26 -7.48 -53.14 -79.39
N ALA A 27 -6.50 -52.40 -78.87
CA ALA A 27 -6.50 -51.80 -77.54
C ALA A 27 -7.59 -50.72 -77.44
N GLY A 28 -8.54 -50.90 -76.52
CA GLY A 28 -9.64 -49.96 -76.37
C GLY A 28 -10.56 -50.28 -75.20
N SER A 29 -10.06 -50.19 -73.97
CA SER A 29 -10.94 -49.92 -72.82
C SER A 29 -10.14 -49.28 -71.69
N LEU A 30 -9.93 -47.97 -71.81
CA LEU A 30 -9.47 -47.16 -70.68
C LEU A 30 -10.69 -46.85 -69.82
N VAL A 31 -10.71 -47.35 -68.58
CA VAL A 31 -11.73 -46.98 -67.60
C VAL A 31 -11.57 -45.49 -67.28
N THR A 32 -12.60 -44.70 -67.56
CA THR A 32 -12.59 -43.25 -67.31
C THR A 32 -13.30 -42.93 -66.01
N SER A 33 -13.03 -41.77 -65.40
CA SER A 33 -13.70 -41.36 -64.15
C SER A 33 -15.23 -41.33 -64.26
N LYS A 34 -15.79 -41.18 -65.47
CA LYS A 34 -17.25 -41.24 -65.71
C LYS A 34 -17.86 -42.63 -65.47
N GLN A 35 -17.05 -43.68 -65.53
CA GLN A 35 -17.47 -45.06 -65.32
C GLN A 35 -17.28 -45.50 -63.86
N ILE A 36 -16.62 -44.68 -63.04
CA ILE A 36 -16.46 -44.90 -61.60
C ILE A 36 -17.65 -44.26 -60.90
N LYS A 37 -18.40 -45.03 -60.12
CA LYS A 37 -19.50 -44.51 -59.31
C LYS A 37 -18.97 -44.00 -57.97
N ASP A 38 -19.52 -42.91 -57.46
CA ASP A 38 -19.13 -42.36 -56.16
C ASP A 38 -19.27 -43.39 -55.04
N GLY A 39 -18.29 -43.43 -54.14
CA GLY A 39 -18.26 -44.36 -53.00
C GLY A 39 -17.90 -45.81 -53.33
N THR A 40 -17.63 -46.16 -54.59
CA THR A 40 -17.28 -47.54 -54.97
C THR A 40 -15.79 -47.87 -54.90
N ILE A 41 -14.92 -46.85 -54.89
CA ILE A 41 -13.47 -47.02 -54.70
C ILE A 41 -13.18 -47.18 -53.21
N LYS A 42 -12.61 -48.32 -52.84
CA LYS A 42 -12.19 -48.59 -51.47
C LYS A 42 -10.74 -48.14 -51.26
N VAL A 43 -10.33 -48.02 -50.01
CA VAL A 43 -8.94 -47.66 -49.65
C VAL A 43 -7.94 -48.71 -50.15
N GLU A 44 -8.35 -49.98 -50.21
CA GLU A 44 -7.58 -51.10 -50.76
C GLU A 44 -7.30 -50.96 -52.27
N ASP A 45 -8.14 -50.21 -53.00
CA ASP A 45 -7.97 -49.94 -54.43
C ASP A 45 -6.99 -48.78 -54.69
N LEU A 46 -6.54 -48.10 -53.63
CA LEU A 46 -5.60 -46.99 -53.71
C LEU A 46 -4.21 -47.44 -53.25
N SER A 47 -3.19 -47.09 -54.03
CA SER A 47 -1.82 -47.33 -53.58
C SER A 47 -1.55 -46.61 -52.24
N PRO A 48 -0.70 -47.16 -51.36
CA PRO A 48 -0.35 -46.49 -50.10
C PRO A 48 0.14 -45.05 -50.29
N LYS A 49 0.89 -44.79 -51.37
CA LYS A 49 1.33 -43.43 -51.75
C LYS A 49 0.17 -42.51 -52.13
N ALA A 50 -0.87 -43.03 -52.76
CA ALA A 50 -2.07 -42.24 -53.08
C ALA A 50 -2.83 -41.87 -51.81
N VAL A 51 -2.98 -42.81 -50.87
CA VAL A 51 -3.62 -42.57 -49.57
C VAL A 51 -2.83 -41.56 -48.74
N GLU A 52 -1.51 -41.66 -48.73
CA GLU A 52 -0.62 -40.72 -48.04
C GLU A 52 -0.77 -39.30 -48.59
N ARG A 53 -0.83 -39.13 -49.91
CA ARG A 53 -1.05 -37.81 -50.55
C ARG A 53 -2.44 -37.22 -50.28
N LEU A 54 -3.42 -38.04 -49.89
CA LEU A 54 -4.77 -37.59 -49.55
C LEU A 54 -4.90 -37.17 -48.08
N ARG A 55 -3.93 -37.50 -47.22
CA ARG A 55 -3.88 -37.00 -45.84
C ARG A 55 -3.35 -35.57 -45.88
N GLY A 56 -4.27 -34.59 -45.85
CA GLY A 56 -3.91 -33.19 -45.70
C GLY A 56 -3.04 -32.97 -44.45
N SER A 57 -2.12 -32.00 -44.51
CA SER A 57 -1.35 -31.60 -43.34
C SER A 57 -2.26 -31.00 -42.27
N THR A 58 -1.94 -31.22 -40.99
CA THR A 58 -2.58 -30.48 -39.89
C THR A 58 -2.47 -28.97 -40.15
N GLY A 59 -3.59 -28.26 -40.04
CA GLY A 59 -3.60 -26.81 -40.23
C GLY A 59 -2.74 -26.09 -39.18
N PRO A 60 -2.34 -24.83 -39.44
CA PRO A 60 -1.59 -24.04 -38.47
C PRO A 60 -2.41 -23.84 -37.19
N ALA A 61 -1.72 -23.65 -36.07
CA ALA A 61 -2.37 -23.26 -34.82
C ALA A 61 -3.14 -21.93 -35.02
N GLY A 62 -4.32 -21.83 -34.39
CA GLY A 62 -5.11 -20.60 -34.42
C GLY A 62 -4.37 -19.44 -33.74
N PRO A 63 -4.76 -18.19 -34.02
CA PRO A 63 -4.17 -17.03 -33.37
C PRO A 63 -4.43 -17.06 -31.86
N PRO A 64 -3.57 -16.44 -31.04
CA PRO A 64 -3.84 -16.24 -29.62
C PRO A 64 -5.18 -15.52 -29.39
N GLY A 65 -5.87 -15.89 -28.31
CA GLY A 65 -7.10 -15.20 -27.91
C GLY A 65 -6.86 -13.73 -27.51
N PRO A 66 -7.91 -12.90 -27.47
CA PRO A 66 -7.79 -11.51 -27.03
C PRO A 66 -7.33 -11.44 -25.57
N ALA A 67 -6.66 -10.35 -25.21
CA ALA A 67 -6.32 -10.06 -23.82
C ALA A 67 -7.58 -10.00 -22.95
N GLY A 68 -7.49 -10.47 -21.71
CA GLY A 68 -8.58 -10.40 -20.74
C GLY A 68 -8.96 -8.94 -20.42
N ALA A 69 -10.21 -8.72 -20.02
CA ALA A 69 -10.66 -7.41 -19.58
C ALA A 69 -9.85 -6.93 -18.36
N THR A 70 -9.60 -5.63 -18.30
CA THR A 70 -9.01 -4.99 -17.11
C THR A 70 -9.87 -5.27 -15.88
N GLY A 71 -9.23 -5.59 -14.75
CA GLY A 71 -9.92 -5.82 -13.49
C GLY A 71 -10.71 -4.59 -13.02
N ALA A 72 -11.72 -4.81 -12.18
CA ALA A 72 -12.49 -3.73 -11.58
C ALA A 72 -11.59 -2.79 -10.75
N THR A 73 -11.90 -1.49 -10.77
CA THR A 73 -11.26 -0.52 -9.88
C THR A 73 -11.47 -0.92 -8.42
N GLY A 74 -10.42 -0.81 -7.60
CA GLY A 74 -10.52 -1.08 -6.16
C GLY A 74 -11.51 -0.15 -5.44
N SER A 75 -12.00 -0.58 -4.27
CA SER A 75 -12.88 0.24 -3.44
C SER A 75 -12.19 1.51 -2.95
N THR A 76 -12.94 2.61 -2.85
CA THR A 76 -12.47 3.83 -2.18
C THR A 76 -12.03 3.52 -0.75
N GLY A 77 -10.93 4.13 -0.30
CA GLY A 77 -10.44 4.00 1.08
C GLY A 77 -11.44 4.55 2.12
N ALA A 78 -11.32 4.08 3.37
CA ALA A 78 -12.12 4.60 4.47
C ALA A 78 -11.83 6.09 4.75
N GLN A 79 -12.84 6.81 5.26
CA GLN A 79 -12.65 8.18 5.73
C GLN A 79 -11.64 8.22 6.89
N GLY A 80 -10.76 9.22 6.91
CA GLY A 80 -9.82 9.44 8.01
C GLY A 80 -10.53 9.77 9.33
N ALA A 81 -9.86 9.51 10.45
CA ALA A 81 -10.37 9.86 11.78
C ALA A 81 -10.57 11.37 11.93
N ARG A 82 -11.55 11.78 12.75
CA ARG A 82 -11.73 13.20 13.12
C ARG A 82 -10.49 13.73 13.84
N GLY A 83 -10.08 14.96 13.53
CA GLY A 83 -9.02 15.66 14.28
C GLY A 83 -9.41 15.98 15.73
N ALA A 84 -8.41 16.06 16.61
CA ALA A 84 -8.60 16.44 18.01
C ALA A 84 -8.93 17.93 18.15
N SER A 85 -9.82 18.26 19.08
CA SER A 85 -10.26 19.62 19.40
C SER A 85 -9.96 19.97 20.86
N ALA A 86 -10.03 21.26 21.20
CA ALA A 86 -9.85 21.72 22.59
C ALA A 86 -10.95 21.27 23.57
N TRP A 87 -12.02 20.65 23.06
CA TRP A 87 -13.11 20.08 23.85
C TRP A 87 -12.92 18.59 24.11
N ASP A 88 -12.03 17.93 23.37
CA ASP A 88 -11.68 16.53 23.59
C ASP A 88 -10.82 16.38 24.85
N LYS A 89 -10.81 15.17 25.42
CA LYS A 89 -9.86 14.83 26.48
C LYS A 89 -8.49 14.57 25.88
N ILE A 90 -7.44 14.97 26.59
CA ILE A 90 -6.07 14.54 26.28
C ILE A 90 -6.01 13.02 26.45
N PRO A 91 -5.61 12.27 25.41
CA PRO A 91 -5.43 10.82 25.49
C PRO A 91 -4.53 10.39 26.64
N SER A 92 -4.86 9.26 27.28
CA SER A 92 -4.08 8.69 28.38
C SER A 92 -2.60 8.55 27.99
N ARG A 93 -1.71 8.86 28.92
CA ARG A 93 -0.24 8.86 28.74
C ARG A 93 0.31 9.83 27.70
N GLN A 94 -0.52 10.63 27.04
CA GLN A 94 -0.02 11.66 26.14
C GLN A 94 0.51 12.85 26.93
N THR A 95 1.73 13.27 26.59
CA THR A 95 2.34 14.50 27.10
C THR A 95 2.04 15.64 26.14
N VAL A 96 1.59 16.77 26.70
CA VAL A 96 1.46 18.06 26.01
C VAL A 96 2.34 19.08 26.71
N THR A 97 2.91 19.99 25.95
CA THR A 97 3.86 20.99 26.45
C THR A 97 3.49 22.38 25.95
N GLY A 98 3.91 23.42 26.67
CA GLY A 98 3.72 24.78 26.21
C GLY A 98 4.55 25.79 26.98
N LYS A 99 4.36 27.06 26.61
CA LYS A 99 5.01 28.22 27.22
C LYS A 99 3.97 29.30 27.47
N ALA A 100 3.98 29.89 28.65
CA ALA A 100 3.16 31.04 29.01
C ALA A 100 4.10 32.18 29.44
N PRO A 101 4.36 33.17 28.56
CA PRO A 101 5.20 34.30 28.91
C PRO A 101 4.52 35.22 29.93
N VAL A 102 5.32 35.93 30.72
CA VAL A 102 4.88 36.98 31.64
C VAL A 102 5.83 38.17 31.56
N PHE A 103 5.28 39.32 31.18
CA PHE A 103 6.04 40.54 30.98
C PHE A 103 5.29 41.71 31.61
N PHE A 104 5.94 42.41 32.55
CA PHE A 104 5.39 43.62 33.15
C PHE A 104 6.52 44.51 33.67
N GLN A 105 6.22 45.80 33.82
CA GLN A 105 7.14 46.74 34.45
C GLN A 105 6.81 46.82 35.96
N ALA A 106 7.77 46.44 36.80
CA ALA A 106 7.63 46.53 38.25
C ALA A 106 8.12 47.89 38.75
N ALA A 107 7.29 48.61 39.48
CA ALA A 107 7.70 49.81 40.21
C ALA A 107 8.51 49.44 41.45
N THR A 108 8.15 48.33 42.11
CA THR A 108 8.85 47.82 43.29
C THR A 108 9.10 46.31 43.21
N ALA A 109 10.06 45.83 44.00
CA ALA A 109 10.20 44.39 44.24
C ALA A 109 8.92 43.87 44.91
N GLY A 110 8.42 42.72 44.46
CA GLY A 110 7.17 42.15 44.94
C GLY A 110 5.98 42.41 44.02
N ASP A 111 6.01 43.42 43.14
CA ASP A 111 4.92 43.67 42.18
C ASP A 111 4.60 42.41 41.38
N PHE A 112 3.31 42.16 41.15
CA PHE A 112 2.85 40.93 40.51
C PHE A 112 2.28 41.17 39.12
N GLY A 113 2.63 40.28 38.20
CA GLY A 113 1.92 40.04 36.95
C GLY A 113 1.29 38.65 36.95
N SER A 114 0.42 38.39 35.99
CA SER A 114 -0.19 37.08 35.81
C SER A 114 0.03 36.55 34.39
N ALA A 115 0.02 35.22 34.29
CA ALA A 115 -0.05 34.51 33.01
C ALA A 115 -0.94 33.29 33.19
N THR A 116 -1.65 32.89 32.14
CA THR A 116 -2.51 31.71 32.18
C THR A 116 -1.86 30.58 31.38
N ILE A 117 -1.67 29.44 32.02
CA ILE A 117 -1.39 28.18 31.33
C ILE A 117 -2.71 27.60 30.87
N THR A 118 -2.87 27.41 29.56
CA THR A 118 -4.05 26.77 28.95
C THR A 118 -3.62 25.48 28.28
N LEU A 119 -4.19 24.35 28.70
CA LEU A 119 -3.98 23.08 28.01
C LEU A 119 -4.69 23.09 26.65
N PRO A 120 -4.11 22.45 25.61
CA PRO A 120 -4.68 22.43 24.26
C PRO A 120 -5.98 21.63 24.16
N ALA A 121 -6.29 20.81 25.18
CA ALA A 121 -7.46 19.96 25.28
C ALA A 121 -7.80 19.76 26.78
N ARG A 122 -8.96 19.16 27.09
CA ARG A 122 -9.38 18.95 28.48
C ARG A 122 -8.50 17.89 29.17
N PRO A 123 -8.00 18.15 30.39
CA PRO A 123 -7.35 17.11 31.17
C PRO A 123 -8.37 16.08 31.67
N ALA A 124 -7.90 14.89 32.03
CA ALA A 124 -8.77 13.85 32.60
C ALA A 124 -9.33 14.24 33.98
N THR A 125 -8.53 14.97 34.76
CA THR A 125 -8.87 15.54 36.06
C THR A 125 -8.73 17.05 36.00
N PRO A 126 -9.66 17.84 36.56
CA PRO A 126 -9.52 19.29 36.64
C PRO A 126 -8.17 19.68 37.26
N MET A 127 -7.58 20.74 36.72
CA MET A 127 -6.32 21.24 37.26
C MET A 127 -6.54 21.88 38.63
N SER A 128 -5.69 21.51 39.58
CA SER A 128 -5.72 21.98 40.96
C SER A 128 -4.30 22.05 41.51
N GLN A 129 -3.98 23.18 42.13
CA GLN A 129 -2.68 23.48 42.71
C GLN A 129 -2.35 22.47 43.82
N GLY A 130 -1.15 21.89 43.78
CA GLY A 130 -0.66 20.96 44.80
C GLY A 130 -1.32 19.58 44.77
N THR A 131 -2.29 19.37 43.88
CA THR A 131 -2.86 18.05 43.60
C THR A 131 -2.44 17.57 42.21
N THR A 132 -2.59 18.41 41.20
CA THR A 132 -2.24 18.09 39.80
C THR A 132 -1.29 19.11 39.18
N ALA A 133 -1.12 20.31 39.75
CA ALA A 133 -0.19 21.33 39.26
C ALA A 133 0.91 21.66 40.28
N PHE A 134 2.17 21.58 39.83
CA PHE A 134 3.37 21.74 40.65
C PHE A 134 4.44 22.53 39.90
N PHE A 135 5.26 23.27 40.65
CA PHE A 135 6.53 23.77 40.13
C PHE A 135 7.62 22.71 40.26
N ALA A 136 8.58 22.73 39.34
CA ALA A 136 9.87 22.09 39.55
C ALA A 136 10.66 22.80 40.65
N GLU A 137 11.54 22.07 41.32
CA GLU A 137 12.45 22.64 42.31
C GLU A 137 13.41 23.64 41.64
N GLY A 138 13.61 24.80 42.26
CA GLY A 138 14.51 25.81 41.71
C GLY A 138 14.43 27.18 42.40
N PRO A 139 15.44 28.04 42.16
CA PRO A 139 15.58 29.33 42.85
C PRO A 139 14.56 30.38 42.38
N LEU A 140 13.98 30.20 41.19
CA LEU A 140 13.03 31.12 40.57
C LEU A 140 11.57 30.87 40.99
N VAL A 141 11.35 30.08 42.04
CA VAL A 141 10.01 29.80 42.57
C VAL A 141 9.88 30.43 43.94
N ALA A 142 8.76 31.10 44.24
CA ALA A 142 8.51 31.68 45.55
C ALA A 142 8.44 30.59 46.64
N SER A 143 8.86 30.92 47.86
CA SER A 143 8.89 29.96 48.99
C SER A 143 7.50 29.62 49.56
N PHE A 144 6.48 30.40 49.21
CA PHE A 144 5.09 30.24 49.66
C PHE A 144 4.14 30.31 48.46
N GLY A 145 2.99 29.63 48.55
CA GLY A 145 1.98 29.65 47.48
C GLY A 145 2.40 28.97 46.17
N ALA A 146 3.44 28.14 46.22
CA ALA A 146 4.03 27.47 45.07
C ALA A 146 4.37 26.02 45.45
N PRO A 147 3.40 25.07 45.45
CA PRO A 147 3.70 23.66 45.66
C PRO A 147 4.73 23.22 44.64
N ARG A 148 5.81 22.64 45.15
CA ARG A 148 6.89 22.08 44.35
C ARG A 148 6.83 20.57 44.44
N SER A 149 7.29 19.91 43.39
CA SER A 149 7.49 18.47 43.42
C SER A 149 8.86 18.11 42.83
N PRO A 150 9.64 17.24 43.49
CA PRO A 150 10.88 16.70 42.93
C PRO A 150 10.62 15.80 41.72
N ASP A 151 9.38 15.34 41.51
CA ASP A 151 9.01 14.51 40.35
C ASP A 151 8.99 15.31 39.03
N CYS A 152 8.95 16.64 39.13
CA CYS A 152 9.11 17.56 38.00
C CYS A 152 10.59 17.69 37.60
N THR A 153 11.11 16.63 36.98
CA THR A 153 12.54 16.44 36.65
C THR A 153 12.98 17.05 35.32
N GLY A 154 12.06 17.66 34.57
CA GLY A 154 12.37 18.30 33.29
C GLY A 154 13.11 19.61 33.43
N THR A 155 13.23 20.31 32.31
CA THR A 155 13.89 21.62 32.22
C THR A 155 13.07 22.59 31.38
N THR A 156 13.52 23.84 31.31
CA THR A 156 12.90 24.88 30.46
C THR A 156 13.08 24.62 28.96
N ASP A 157 14.09 23.83 28.58
CA ASP A 157 14.35 23.45 27.19
C ASP A 157 13.64 22.13 26.84
N VAL A 158 13.61 21.20 27.80
CA VAL A 158 12.98 19.89 27.67
C VAL A 158 12.03 19.67 28.85
N PRO A 159 10.82 20.26 28.81
CA PRO A 159 9.87 20.12 29.90
C PRO A 159 9.26 18.71 29.87
N THR A 160 9.25 18.06 31.03
CA THR A 160 8.64 16.72 31.22
C THR A 160 7.65 16.76 32.38
N ALA A 161 6.75 15.78 32.43
CA ALA A 161 5.84 15.64 33.56
C ALA A 161 5.47 14.16 33.76
N PRO A 162 5.40 13.69 35.01
CA PRO A 162 4.81 12.40 35.33
C PRO A 162 3.32 12.33 34.93
N PRO A 163 2.78 11.12 34.70
CA PRO A 163 1.35 10.92 34.46
C PRO A 163 0.48 11.52 35.57
N GLY A 164 -0.54 12.29 35.18
CA GLY A 164 -1.45 12.99 36.09
C GLY A 164 -0.96 14.34 36.60
N MET A 165 0.27 14.75 36.25
CA MET A 165 0.88 15.98 36.75
C MET A 165 1.08 17.01 35.64
N LEU A 166 0.85 18.28 35.98
CA LEU A 166 1.33 19.48 35.29
C LEU A 166 2.57 19.95 36.05
N CYS A 167 3.72 19.87 35.40
CA CYS A 167 4.98 20.39 35.90
C CYS A 167 5.31 21.72 35.22
N VAL A 168 5.60 22.73 36.04
CA VAL A 168 5.91 24.09 35.59
C VAL A 168 7.36 24.44 35.94
N TYR A 169 8.08 24.93 34.93
CA TYR A 169 9.48 25.35 34.97
C TYR A 169 9.54 26.85 34.71
N VAL A 170 10.21 27.60 35.58
CA VAL A 170 10.32 29.05 35.45
C VAL A 170 11.64 29.40 34.76
N ALA A 171 11.55 30.17 33.68
CA ALA A 171 12.69 30.75 32.99
C ALA A 171 12.62 32.29 33.01
N GLY A 172 13.76 32.94 32.87
CA GLY A 172 13.84 34.38 32.66
C GLY A 172 14.56 35.15 33.76
N GLY A 173 14.41 36.47 33.73
CA GLY A 173 15.09 37.40 34.62
C GLY A 173 14.11 38.24 35.43
N ASN A 174 14.55 38.65 36.62
CA ASN A 174 13.77 39.48 37.54
C ASN A 174 12.41 38.87 37.94
N VAL A 175 12.30 37.53 37.98
CA VAL A 175 11.02 36.84 38.19
C VAL A 175 11.10 35.77 39.28
N ARG A 176 10.04 35.67 40.08
CA ARG A 176 9.71 34.50 40.90
C ARG A 176 8.32 34.00 40.56
N GLY A 177 8.19 32.71 40.28
CA GLY A 177 6.91 32.04 40.00
C GLY A 177 6.14 31.67 41.26
N LEU A 178 4.83 31.86 41.22
CA LEU A 178 3.85 31.41 42.21
C LEU A 178 2.53 31.07 41.49
N PHE A 179 1.61 30.35 42.12
CA PHE A 179 0.27 30.18 41.55
C PHE A 179 -0.65 31.30 42.04
N ALA A 180 -1.59 31.75 41.22
CA ALA A 180 -2.73 32.50 41.75
C ALA A 180 -3.56 31.51 42.57
N SER A 181 -3.87 31.82 43.82
CA SER A 181 -4.80 31.00 44.61
C SER A 181 -6.09 30.80 43.81
N ASP A 182 -6.59 29.55 43.80
CA ASP A 182 -7.91 29.05 43.40
C ASP A 182 -8.77 29.73 42.31
N THR A 183 -8.20 30.67 41.55
CA THR A 183 -8.85 31.43 40.49
C THR A 183 -8.70 30.67 39.18
N TRP A 184 -9.35 29.52 39.14
CA TRP A 184 -9.38 28.62 37.99
C TRP A 184 -10.44 29.08 36.99
N TRP A 185 -10.02 29.58 35.84
CA TRP A 185 -10.94 29.87 34.73
C TRP A 185 -11.23 28.58 33.96
N GLY A 186 -11.99 27.67 34.56
CA GLY A 186 -12.38 26.40 33.94
C GLY A 186 -11.32 25.29 34.00
N GLU A 187 -11.72 24.07 33.63
CA GLU A 187 -11.01 22.83 33.96
C GLU A 187 -9.61 22.68 33.34
N ARG A 188 -9.31 23.45 32.30
CA ARG A 188 -8.08 23.33 31.50
C ARG A 188 -7.15 24.56 31.58
N ASN A 189 -7.39 25.44 32.54
CA ASN A 189 -6.57 26.64 32.75
C ASN A 189 -5.98 26.67 34.15
N VAL A 190 -4.73 27.11 34.27
CA VAL A 190 -4.07 27.41 35.55
C VAL A 190 -3.56 28.84 35.49
N VAL A 191 -3.95 29.67 36.45
CA VAL A 191 -3.42 31.03 36.54
C VAL A 191 -2.14 31.01 37.37
N MET A 192 -1.07 31.47 36.74
CA MET A 192 0.24 31.66 37.33
C MET A 192 0.39 33.13 37.70
N LEU A 193 1.02 33.38 38.84
CA LEU A 193 1.49 34.70 39.23
C LEU A 193 3.01 34.74 39.11
N ALA A 194 3.51 35.90 38.75
CA ALA A 194 4.93 36.19 38.67
C ALA A 194 5.21 37.43 39.52
N SER A 195 6.11 37.31 40.49
CA SER A 195 6.53 38.43 41.32
C SER A 195 7.87 38.97 40.83
N ALA A 196 8.01 40.29 40.81
CA ALA A 196 9.27 40.96 40.53
C ALA A 196 10.28 40.76 41.67
N VAL A 197 11.52 40.38 41.36
CA VAL A 197 12.58 40.27 42.38
C VAL A 197 13.14 41.65 42.76
N ASN A 198 13.20 42.54 41.78
CA ASN A 198 13.68 43.92 41.85
C ASN A 198 12.73 44.84 41.05
N PRO A 199 12.75 46.16 41.30
CA PRO A 199 12.14 47.12 40.39
C PRO A 199 12.69 46.98 38.96
N GLY A 200 11.86 47.28 37.96
CA GLY A 200 12.20 47.25 36.55
C GLY A 200 11.50 46.15 35.77
N LEU A 201 12.01 45.88 34.56
CA LEU A 201 11.35 44.98 33.63
C LEU A 201 11.39 43.55 34.16
N VAL A 202 10.22 42.93 34.25
CA VAL A 202 10.08 41.49 34.48
C VAL A 202 9.93 40.81 33.12
N ASN A 203 10.79 39.83 32.86
CA ASN A 203 10.76 39.01 31.66
C ASN A 203 10.88 37.56 32.09
N GLY A 204 9.72 36.93 32.29
CA GLY A 204 9.61 35.54 32.70
C GLY A 204 8.87 34.70 31.67
N THR A 205 9.10 33.40 31.71
CA THR A 205 8.29 32.42 30.97
C THR A 205 8.05 31.20 31.84
N PHE A 206 6.78 30.81 31.96
CA PHE A 206 6.40 29.51 32.51
C PHE A 206 6.43 28.49 31.38
N VAL A 207 7.45 27.64 31.36
CA VAL A 207 7.50 26.47 30.48
C VAL A 207 6.82 25.33 31.22
N TRP A 208 5.99 24.55 30.55
CA TRP A 208 5.23 23.51 31.22
C TRP A 208 5.07 22.25 30.39
N ALA A 209 4.87 21.15 31.09
CA ALA A 209 4.47 19.87 30.53
C ALA A 209 3.34 19.29 31.37
N TYR A 210 2.36 18.67 30.72
CA TYR A 210 1.31 17.88 31.37
C TYR A 210 1.23 16.52 30.70
N THR A 211 1.25 15.46 31.48
CA THR A 211 1.04 14.10 30.97
C THR A 211 -0.29 13.58 31.51
N ALA A 212 -1.20 13.19 30.63
CA ALA A 212 -2.45 12.57 31.05
C ALA A 212 -2.19 11.25 31.81
N PRO A 213 -3.00 10.92 32.83
CA PRO A 213 -2.82 9.71 33.63
C PRO A 213 -2.83 8.44 32.77
#